data_AF-A0A1Q3CD52-F1
#
_entry.id   AF-A0A1Q3CD52-F1
#
_cell.length_a   1.000
_cell.length_b   1.000
_cell.length_c   1.000
_cell.angle_alpha   90.00
_cell.angle_beta   90.00
_cell.angle_gamma   90.00
#
_symmetry.space_group_name_H-M   'P 1'
#
loop_
_entity.id
_entity.type
_entity.pdbx_description
1 polymer ?
#
loop_
_entity_poly.entity_id
_entity_poly.type
_entity_poly.pdbx_seq_one_letter_code
_entity_poly.pdbx_strand_id
1 'polypeptide(L)'
;MYTNSVYRSCKMSMAGISLYADLIVLPIRDFDVILGMDWLSVHRAHMDCYHKTVDFCLPDGTTFQFKGDKGFSTPIISFIRASRYLEKGCEGFLAYVIDQRKEKGDSRTFDQTDSEEDSVCLG
;
A
#
# COMPACT_ATOMS: atom_id res chain seq x y z
N MET A 1 -16.55 6.06 12.05
CA MET A 1 -16.58 7.50 12.42
C MET A 1 -15.44 8.18 11.69
N TYR A 2 -15.71 9.09 10.75
CA TYR A 2 -14.67 9.94 10.16
C TYR A 2 -14.35 11.06 11.16
N THR A 3 -13.09 11.23 11.54
CA THR A 3 -12.66 12.37 12.36
C THR A 3 -12.29 13.53 11.44
N ASN A 4 -12.92 14.69 11.60
CA ASN A 4 -12.62 15.89 10.79
C ASN A 4 -11.40 16.67 11.36
N SER A 5 -10.41 15.94 11.84
CA SER A 5 -9.25 16.49 12.54
C SER A 5 -8.06 16.45 11.59
N VAL A 6 -7.41 17.62 11.42
CA VAL A 6 -6.23 17.78 10.58
C VAL A 6 -5.07 18.24 11.46
N TYR A 7 -3.97 17.51 11.43
CA TYR A 7 -2.70 17.98 11.97
C TYR A 7 -1.89 18.64 10.86
N ARG A 8 -1.49 19.89 11.07
CA ARG A 8 -0.75 20.66 10.07
C ARG A 8 0.75 20.58 10.32
N SER A 9 1.53 20.52 9.26
CA SER A 9 3.01 20.54 9.31
C SER A 9 3.58 19.47 10.25
N CYS A 10 3.05 18.26 10.20
CA CYS A 10 3.58 17.11 10.93
C CYS A 10 4.97 16.76 10.39
N LYS A 11 5.96 16.74 11.29
CA LYS A 11 7.30 16.28 10.96
C LYS A 11 7.32 14.75 10.90
N MET A 12 7.76 14.22 9.77
CA MET A 12 7.95 12.79 9.51
C MET A 12 9.41 12.55 9.15
N SER A 13 9.98 11.43 9.59
CA SER A 13 11.36 11.05 9.29
C SER A 13 11.36 9.88 8.32
N MET A 14 11.93 10.07 7.13
CA MET A 14 12.04 9.03 6.10
C MET A 14 13.50 8.91 5.67
N ALA A 15 14.10 7.73 5.82
CA ALA A 15 15.52 7.50 5.55
C ALA A 15 16.47 8.51 6.25
N GLY A 16 16.11 8.98 7.45
CA GLY A 16 16.87 9.99 8.20
C GLY A 16 16.65 11.44 7.76
N ILE A 17 15.82 11.66 6.74
CA ILE A 17 15.45 12.99 6.24
C ILE A 17 14.12 13.42 6.87
N SER A 18 14.08 14.66 7.36
CA SER A 18 12.88 15.25 7.94
C SER A 18 12.01 15.90 6.86
N LEU A 19 10.77 15.44 6.74
CA LEU A 19 9.78 15.95 5.80
C LEU A 19 8.53 16.40 6.56
N TYR A 20 7.67 17.16 5.87
CA TYR A 20 6.49 17.75 6.48
C TYR A 20 5.24 17.46 5.65
N ALA A 21 4.14 17.10 6.32
CA ALA A 21 2.86 16.85 5.70
C ALA A 21 1.71 17.40 6.56
N ASP A 22 0.62 17.77 5.91
CA ASP A 22 -0.66 17.97 6.58
C ASP A 22 -1.40 16.64 6.59
N LEU A 23 -1.73 16.12 7.78
CA LEU A 23 -2.27 14.78 7.96
C LEU A 23 -3.73 14.84 8.43
N ILE A 24 -4.59 14.07 7.79
CA ILE A 24 -5.97 13.85 8.24
C ILE A 24 -5.96 12.64 9.17
N VAL A 25 -6.54 12.78 10.36
CA VAL A 25 -6.65 11.66 11.29
C VAL A 25 -7.72 10.70 10.78
N LEU A 26 -7.36 9.42 10.67
CA LEU A 26 -8.28 8.35 10.33
C LEU A 26 -8.17 7.26 11.40
N PRO A 27 -9.29 6.67 11.88
CA PRO A 27 -9.25 5.56 12.84
C PRO A 27 -8.95 4.24 12.13
N ILE A 28 -7.84 4.20 11.39
CA ILE A 28 -7.32 3.01 10.73
C ILE A 28 -6.39 2.26 11.69
N ARG A 29 -6.52 0.94 11.72
CA ARG A 29 -5.59 0.06 12.44
C ARG A 29 -4.49 -0.36 11.46
N ASP A 30 -3.33 -0.69 11.99
CA ASP A 30 -2.20 -1.29 11.24
C ASP A 30 -1.41 -0.34 10.31
N PHE A 31 -1.73 0.96 10.28
CA PHE A 31 -0.97 1.95 9.51
C PHE A 31 -0.72 3.21 10.33
N ASP A 32 0.53 3.68 10.31
CA ASP A 32 0.92 4.92 10.98
C ASP A 32 0.61 6.16 10.12
N VAL A 33 0.97 6.12 8.83
CA VAL A 33 0.78 7.24 7.88
C VAL A 33 0.46 6.72 6.48
N ILE A 34 -0.53 7.33 5.83
CA ILE A 34 -0.82 7.14 4.41
C ILE A 34 -0.56 8.46 3.69
N LEU A 35 0.29 8.44 2.66
CA LEU A 35 0.64 9.63 1.88
C LEU A 35 -0.11 9.62 0.55
N GLY A 36 -0.84 10.70 0.30
CA GLY A 36 -1.57 10.90 -0.95
C GLY A 36 -0.67 11.32 -2.12
N MET A 37 -1.22 11.23 -3.33
CA MET A 37 -0.54 11.65 -4.56
C MET A 37 -0.18 13.14 -4.59
N ASP A 38 -0.97 13.97 -3.93
CA ASP A 38 -0.70 15.39 -3.73
C ASP A 38 0.65 15.58 -3.05
N TRP A 39 0.86 14.92 -1.92
CA TRP A 39 2.11 14.99 -1.18
C TRP A 39 3.27 14.35 -1.96
N LEU A 40 3.05 13.17 -2.57
CA LEU A 40 4.07 12.46 -3.36
C LEU A 40 4.55 13.27 -4.58
N SER A 41 3.63 13.96 -5.26
CA SER A 41 3.95 14.77 -6.44
C SER A 41 4.84 15.97 -6.11
N VAL A 42 4.62 16.62 -4.96
CA VAL A 42 5.47 17.73 -4.46
C VAL A 42 6.91 17.27 -4.24
N HIS A 43 7.09 16.03 -3.80
CA HIS A 43 8.39 15.42 -3.52
C HIS A 43 8.93 14.60 -4.70
N ARG A 44 8.30 14.73 -5.88
CA ARG A 44 8.64 14.04 -7.13
C ARG A 44 8.91 12.55 -6.93
N ALA A 45 8.03 11.90 -6.17
CA ALA A 45 8.16 10.50 -5.85
C ALA A 45 8.02 9.64 -7.12
N HIS A 46 8.92 8.68 -7.30
CA HIS A 46 8.88 7.67 -8.34
C HIS A 46 8.78 6.30 -7.68
N MET A 47 7.76 5.53 -8.06
CA MET A 47 7.49 4.22 -7.45
C MET A 47 7.94 3.10 -8.37
N ASP A 48 8.69 2.16 -7.81
CA ASP A 48 9.02 0.89 -8.46
C ASP A 48 8.33 -0.24 -7.67
N CYS A 49 7.19 -0.68 -8.19
CA CYS A 49 6.36 -1.70 -7.55
C CYS A 49 7.05 -3.07 -7.52
N TYR A 50 7.87 -3.38 -8.53
CA TYR A 50 8.56 -4.66 -8.60
C TYR A 50 9.60 -4.78 -7.50
N HIS A 51 10.41 -3.73 -7.31
CA HIS A 51 11.43 -3.69 -6.25
C HIS A 51 10.87 -3.23 -4.89
N LYS A 52 9.61 -2.79 -4.85
CA LYS A 52 8.92 -2.24 -3.67
C LYS A 52 9.66 -1.03 -3.10
N THR A 53 10.08 -0.13 -3.98
CA THR A 53 10.84 1.07 -3.63
C THR A 53 10.12 2.32 -4.08
N VAL A 54 10.34 3.41 -3.34
CA VAL A 54 9.89 4.75 -3.70
C VAL A 54 11.10 5.67 -3.64
N ASP A 55 11.48 6.22 -4.79
CA ASP A 55 12.56 7.19 -4.92
C ASP A 55 11.99 8.60 -4.84
N PHE A 56 12.53 9.43 -3.97
CA PHE A 56 12.12 10.82 -3.80
C PHE A 56 13.19 11.75 -4.34
N CYS A 57 12.76 12.77 -5.07
CA CYS A 57 13.62 13.84 -5.58
C CYS A 57 13.12 15.18 -5.04
N LEU A 58 13.67 15.61 -3.92
CA LEU A 58 13.26 16.85 -3.27
C LEU A 58 13.56 18.06 -4.16
N PRO A 59 12.80 19.17 -4.00
CA PRO A 59 13.05 20.41 -4.75
C PRO A 59 14.44 21.01 -4.54
N ASP A 60 15.10 20.70 -3.41
CA ASP A 60 16.46 21.15 -3.09
C ASP A 60 17.57 20.30 -3.74
N GLY A 61 17.19 19.26 -4.50
CA GLY A 61 18.10 18.34 -5.18
C GLY A 61 18.48 17.12 -4.34
N THR A 62 18.04 17.02 -3.08
CA THR A 62 18.25 15.83 -2.25
C THR A 62 17.46 14.66 -2.83
N THR A 63 18.12 13.51 -2.98
CA THR A 63 17.48 12.28 -3.41
C THR A 63 17.64 11.20 -2.35
N PHE A 64 16.59 10.41 -2.14
CA PHE A 64 16.64 9.28 -1.22
C PHE A 64 15.60 8.24 -1.61
N GLN A 65 15.87 6.99 -1.24
CA GLN A 65 14.99 5.87 -1.51
C GLN A 65 14.37 5.38 -0.21
N PHE A 66 13.05 5.23 -0.22
CA PHE A 66 12.33 4.43 0.76
C PHE A 66 12.14 3.02 0.19
N LYS A 67 12.33 2.01 1.03
CA LYS A 67 12.05 0.61 0.67
C LYS A 67 10.93 0.11 1.54
N GLY A 68 9.84 -0.32 0.91
CA GLY A 68 8.75 -0.97 1.61
C GLY A 68 9.26 -2.18 2.37
N ASP A 69 8.76 -2.39 3.59
CA ASP A 69 9.12 -3.55 4.37
C ASP A 69 8.73 -4.83 3.62
N LYS A 70 9.49 -5.91 3.82
CA LYS A 70 9.16 -7.25 3.29
C LYS A 70 8.01 -7.89 4.08
N GLY A 71 7.08 -7.08 4.55
CA GLY A 71 6.01 -7.41 5.48
C GLY A 71 4.87 -8.22 4.86
N PHE A 72 5.17 -9.20 4.01
CA PHE A 72 4.38 -10.43 3.87
C PHE A 72 5.36 -11.56 3.49
N SER A 73 6.10 -12.04 4.47
CA SER A 73 6.83 -13.31 4.37
C SER A 73 5.90 -14.51 4.59
N THR A 74 4.62 -14.43 4.19
CA THR A 74 3.81 -15.63 4.07
C THR A 74 4.14 -16.26 2.72
N PRO A 75 4.83 -17.41 2.70
CA PRO A 75 5.13 -18.07 1.44
C PRO A 75 3.81 -18.41 0.75
N ILE A 76 3.64 -17.93 -0.48
CA ILE A 76 2.58 -18.45 -1.35
C ILE A 76 2.98 -19.90 -1.66
N ILE A 77 2.22 -20.82 -1.10
CA ILE A 77 2.41 -22.25 -1.33
C ILE A 77 1.45 -22.72 -2.41
N SER A 78 1.91 -23.63 -3.26
CA SER A 78 1.03 -24.29 -4.23
C SER A 78 -0.03 -25.12 -3.50
N PHE A 79 -1.14 -25.41 -4.20
CA PHE A 79 -2.18 -26.31 -3.71
C PHE A 79 -1.59 -27.64 -3.19
N ILE A 80 -0.67 -28.25 -3.94
CA ILE A 80 0.00 -29.50 -3.56
C ILE A 80 0.70 -29.38 -2.19
N ARG A 81 1.39 -28.25 -1.94
CA ARG A 81 2.04 -28.01 -0.65
C ARG A 81 1.02 -27.77 0.45
N ALA A 82 -0.04 -27.00 0.19
CA ALA A 82 -1.12 -26.77 1.12
C ALA A 82 -1.80 -28.09 1.54
N SER A 83 -2.13 -28.95 0.58
CA SER A 83 -2.72 -30.28 0.82
C SER A 83 -1.84 -31.12 1.74
N ARG A 84 -0.51 -31.16 1.50
CA ARG A 84 0.43 -31.90 2.36
C ARG A 84 0.49 -31.38 3.79
N TYR A 85 0.24 -30.09 4.02
CA TYR A 85 0.18 -29.54 5.39
C TYR A 85 -1.12 -29.92 6.07
N LEU A 86 -2.25 -29.89 5.35
CA LEU A 86 -3.55 -30.34 5.87
C LEU A 86 -3.52 -31.84 6.22
N GLU A 87 -2.91 -32.68 5.38
CA GLU A 87 -2.69 -34.11 5.65
C GLU A 87 -1.84 -34.37 6.90
N LYS A 88 -0.96 -33.43 7.26
CA LYS A 88 -0.14 -33.48 8.48
C LYS A 88 -0.85 -32.92 9.72
N GLY A 89 -2.12 -32.55 9.61
CA GLY A 89 -2.93 -32.03 10.71
C GLY A 89 -2.79 -30.53 10.96
N CYS A 90 -2.21 -29.76 10.03
CA CYS A 90 -2.27 -28.31 10.11
C CYS A 90 -3.69 -27.82 9.81
N GLU A 91 -4.14 -26.79 10.53
CA GLU A 91 -5.42 -26.13 10.26
C GLU A 91 -5.29 -25.17 9.08
N GLY A 92 -6.28 -25.19 8.18
CA GLY A 92 -6.37 -24.27 7.06
C GLY A 92 -7.67 -23.51 7.08
N PHE A 93 -7.61 -22.22 6.77
CA PHE A 93 -8.78 -21.35 6.67
C PHE A 93 -8.94 -20.89 5.23
N LEU A 94 -10.16 -20.98 4.69
CA LEU A 94 -10.49 -20.42 3.40
C LEU A 94 -10.92 -18.96 3.61
N ALA A 95 -10.20 -18.03 2.99
CA ALA A 95 -10.62 -16.63 2.88
C ALA A 95 -11.05 -16.35 1.45
N TYR A 96 -12.10 -15.56 1.29
CA TYR A 96 -12.55 -15.06 -0.01
C TYR A 96 -12.66 -13.54 0.06
N VAL A 97 -12.31 -12.88 -1.04
CA VAL A 97 -12.41 -11.42 -1.17
C VAL A 97 -13.73 -11.11 -1.86
N ILE A 98 -14.57 -10.30 -1.21
CA ILE A 98 -15.78 -9.77 -1.84
C ILE A 98 -15.44 -8.38 -2.36
N ASP A 99 -15.41 -8.24 -3.68
CA ASP A 99 -15.40 -6.92 -4.28
C ASP A 99 -16.80 -6.31 -4.14
N GLN A 100 -16.89 -5.26 -3.30
CA GLN A 100 -18.15 -4.57 -3.03
C GLN A 100 -18.49 -3.53 -4.11
N ARG A 101 -17.69 -3.41 -5.18
CA ARG A 101 -18.00 -2.54 -6.31
C ARG A 101 -18.86 -3.26 -7.34
N LYS A 102 -20.18 -3.30 -7.16
CA LYS A 102 -21.13 -3.35 -8.30
C LYS A 102 -22.49 -2.72 -7.95
N GLU A 103 -22.76 -1.56 -8.53
CA GLU A 103 -24.09 -1.31 -9.10
C GLU A 103 -24.14 -1.90 -10.54
N LYS A 104 -25.32 -2.40 -10.90
CA LYS A 104 -25.66 -3.29 -12.03
C LYS A 104 -25.06 -2.92 -13.40
N GLY A 105 -24.67 -3.94 -14.16
CA GLY A 105 -24.64 -3.88 -15.62
C GLY A 105 -23.82 -4.98 -16.31
N ASP A 106 -24.55 -5.95 -16.86
CA ASP A 106 -24.30 -6.86 -18.00
C ASP A 106 -22.89 -7.41 -18.32
N SER A 107 -22.87 -8.69 -18.67
CA SER A 107 -21.68 -9.46 -19.04
C SER A 107 -21.25 -9.10 -20.45
N ARG A 108 -20.15 -8.37 -20.61
CA ARG A 108 -19.37 -8.40 -21.86
C ARG A 108 -17.88 -8.38 -21.53
N THR A 109 -17.19 -9.42 -21.97
CA THR A 109 -15.74 -9.48 -22.10
C THR A 109 -15.24 -8.34 -22.98
N PHE A 110 -14.24 -7.59 -22.49
CA PHE A 110 -13.27 -6.91 -23.34
C PHE A 110 -11.92 -6.80 -22.63
N ASP A 111 -10.89 -6.85 -23.46
CA ASP A 111 -9.50 -7.11 -23.14
C ASP A 111 -8.78 -6.02 -22.33
N GLN A 112 -7.70 -6.51 -21.72
CA GLN A 112 -6.57 -5.89 -21.06
C GLN A 112 -6.12 -4.52 -21.63
N THR A 113 -6.27 -3.44 -20.87
CA THR A 113 -5.26 -2.36 -20.69
C THR A 113 -5.70 -1.32 -19.64
N ASP A 114 -4.70 -0.78 -18.96
CA ASP A 114 -4.66 0.45 -18.18
C ASP A 114 -5.14 0.48 -16.72
N SER A 115 -4.11 0.48 -15.86
CA SER A 115 -3.91 1.33 -14.67
C SER A 115 -4.91 1.22 -13.51
N GLU A 116 -4.42 0.75 -12.35
CA GLU A 116 -4.80 1.21 -11.01
C GLU A 116 -3.91 0.51 -9.96
N GLU A 117 -2.85 1.17 -9.48
CA GLU A 117 -2.21 0.86 -8.20
C GLU A 117 -2.32 2.12 -7.33
N ASP A 118 -3.49 2.28 -6.70
CA ASP A 118 -3.82 3.47 -5.92
C ASP A 118 -3.39 3.34 -4.45
N SER A 119 -2.50 4.25 -4.05
CA SER A 119 -2.04 4.54 -2.68
C SER A 119 -1.01 3.57 -2.08
N VAL A 120 0.09 4.14 -1.58
CA VAL A 120 1.12 3.41 -0.83
C VAL A 120 0.93 3.64 0.66
N CYS A 121 0.74 2.55 1.37
CA CYS A 121 0.79 2.54 2.82
C CYS A 121 2.26 2.43 3.25
N LEU A 122 2.75 3.40 4.03
CA LEU A 122 4.04 3.29 4.69
C LEU A 122 3.77 2.78 6.10
N GLY A 123 4.12 1.52 6.34
CA GLY A 123 4.13 0.86 7.65
C GLY A 123 5.55 0.56 8.08
#